data_AF-A0AAV7BIN8-F1
#
_entry.id   AF-A0AAV7BIN8-F1
#
_cell.length_a   1.000
_cell.length_b   1.000
_cell.length_c   1.000
_cell.angle_alpha   90.00
_cell.angle_beta   90.00
_cell.angle_gamma   90.00
#
_symmetry.space_group_name_H-M   'P 1'
#
loop_
_entity.id
_entity.type
_entity.pdbx_description
1 polymer ?
#
loop_
_entity_poly.entity_id
_entity_poly.type
_entity_poly.pdbx_seq_one_letter_code
_entity_poly.pdbx_strand_id
1 'polypeptide(L)'
;MGLYYSYFKSIVEAPSYFSGLHLIMNDNVTEYPSVINTLKRFNVYPEVILAGLFRIYIATMRAVGIETKICWTVNRGNDLSPVESCEGLGDPAYFYVTLIFILNGAMMSLFYIYGTYLSGSRLGGFMTVLCFFYNHGESTRVMWTPPLRESFSYPFLVLQMSLLTYILRTPTPGRRSLVVLCASNICFMLPWQFAQFVLLTQIASLFAIYLIGYLDSEKFLNILYTHMVSLGLCFILMFGNSMLLTSYYASSLVVICVIAMSREFLKLKMLPLISWILQVLLWILGTIALKALTSTILGVRDDAHIFNILKSKFTSYKDFDTLMYTCAPEFDFMENETPWRYLKTLILPLVTLVFLTICIRTFKDILASSRQNNSRAQHSESWEHSTNGELVYHALQLVAFAVLAILIMRLKLFLTPHMCVMVSLLCSRPLFGWISSRLNRQLFILIIVILMSIQGISNIQSQLNIKGEFSNIAQEELLEWIKFSTKPNAVFAGAMPTMASVKLSTGRPIVNHPHYEDAGLRARTKMVYSMYSRKSAKEVKKALMDMGVQYFILEDAWCTRRTKTGCTMSEIWDIENPSNVGKIPLCSILAKESLPHFVTLFENNVYKVLKVGI
;
A
#
# COMPACT_ATOMS: atom_id res chain seq x y z
N MET A 1 5.47 -11.12 -5.42
CA MET A 1 6.56 -10.26 -5.94
C MET A 1 6.87 -10.53 -7.40
N GLY A 2 7.06 -11.80 -7.78
CA GLY A 2 7.35 -12.13 -9.18
C GLY A 2 6.28 -11.70 -10.20
N LEU A 3 5.02 -11.57 -9.78
CA LEU A 3 3.93 -11.18 -10.68
C LEU A 3 4.17 -9.81 -11.34
N TYR A 4 4.49 -8.76 -10.57
CA TYR A 4 4.68 -7.43 -11.17
C TYR A 4 5.95 -7.37 -12.02
N TYR A 5 7.05 -7.92 -11.50
CA TYR A 5 8.30 -8.03 -12.25
C TYR A 5 8.13 -8.81 -13.56
N SER A 6 7.21 -9.79 -13.63
CA SER A 6 6.92 -10.51 -14.88
C SER A 6 6.46 -9.59 -16.01
N TYR A 7 5.70 -8.53 -15.73
CA TYR A 7 5.25 -7.60 -16.77
C TYR A 7 6.39 -6.71 -17.27
N PHE A 8 7.25 -6.23 -16.36
CA PHE A 8 8.47 -5.54 -16.74
C PHE A 8 9.34 -6.43 -17.64
N LYS A 9 9.57 -7.68 -17.22
CA LYS A 9 10.35 -8.67 -17.98
C LYS A 9 9.74 -8.93 -19.37
N SER A 10 8.42 -9.14 -19.47
CA SER A 10 7.74 -9.32 -20.75
C SER A 10 7.95 -8.15 -21.72
N ILE A 11 7.92 -6.91 -21.24
CA ILE A 11 8.17 -5.74 -22.09
C ILE A 11 9.64 -5.64 -22.47
N VAL A 12 10.56 -6.02 -21.59
CA VAL A 12 12.01 -5.98 -21.88
C VAL A 12 12.42 -7.07 -22.87
N GLU A 13 11.85 -8.27 -22.78
CA GLU A 13 12.19 -9.42 -23.64
C GLU A 13 11.47 -9.40 -25.00
N ALA A 14 10.41 -8.60 -25.16
CA ALA A 14 9.69 -8.49 -26.43
C ALA A 14 10.59 -7.99 -27.60
N PRO A 15 10.19 -8.19 -28.86
CA PRO A 15 10.93 -7.63 -30.00
C PRO A 15 10.97 -6.09 -29.99
N SER A 16 9.87 -5.45 -29.57
CA SER A 16 9.74 -4.00 -29.47
C SER A 16 8.96 -3.59 -28.22
N TYR A 17 9.15 -2.34 -27.78
CA TYR A 17 8.41 -1.79 -26.64
C TYR A 17 6.89 -1.85 -26.86
N PHE A 18 6.42 -1.46 -28.05
CA PHE A 18 4.99 -1.49 -28.39
C PHE A 18 4.43 -2.91 -28.48
N SER A 19 5.21 -3.87 -28.97
CA SER A 19 4.82 -5.28 -28.95
C SER A 19 4.68 -5.82 -27.53
N GLY A 20 5.62 -5.47 -26.64
CA GLY A 20 5.54 -5.82 -25.22
C GLY A 20 4.33 -5.17 -24.53
N LEU A 21 4.07 -3.90 -24.82
CA LEU A 21 2.90 -3.17 -24.32
C LEU A 21 1.59 -3.83 -24.80
N HIS A 22 1.51 -4.21 -26.07
CA HIS A 22 0.33 -4.90 -26.60
C HIS A 22 0.10 -6.26 -25.94
N LEU A 23 1.18 -7.00 -25.66
CA LEU A 23 1.13 -8.31 -24.99
C LEU A 23 0.59 -8.20 -23.57
N ILE A 24 0.99 -7.18 -22.80
CA ILE A 24 0.47 -6.99 -21.45
C ILE A 24 -0.94 -6.36 -21.44
N MET A 25 -1.32 -5.62 -22.48
CA MET A 25 -2.67 -5.06 -22.62
C MET A 25 -3.71 -6.11 -23.04
N ASN A 26 -3.26 -7.21 -23.66
CA ASN A 26 -4.10 -8.34 -24.08
C ASN A 26 -3.57 -9.64 -23.47
N ASP A 27 -3.39 -9.63 -22.15
CA ASP A 27 -2.77 -10.74 -21.43
C ASP A 27 -3.77 -11.88 -21.23
N ASN A 28 -3.48 -13.03 -21.83
CA ASN A 28 -4.25 -14.27 -21.71
C ASN A 28 -3.58 -15.31 -20.79
N VAL A 29 -2.46 -14.95 -20.15
CA VAL A 29 -1.63 -15.86 -19.36
C VAL A 29 -1.93 -15.72 -17.87
N THR A 30 -2.19 -14.50 -17.37
CA THR A 30 -2.35 -14.26 -15.92
C THR A 30 -3.69 -14.73 -15.34
N GLU A 31 -4.78 -14.66 -16.11
CA GLU A 31 -6.13 -15.06 -15.65
C GLU A 31 -6.81 -16.06 -16.61
N TYR A 32 -6.06 -17.02 -17.15
CA TYR A 32 -6.53 -17.95 -18.19
C TYR A 32 -7.85 -18.63 -17.82
N PRO A 33 -8.90 -18.68 -18.65
CA PRO A 33 -8.90 -18.36 -20.09
C PRO A 33 -9.23 -16.89 -20.42
N SER A 34 -9.45 -16.04 -19.41
CA SER A 34 -9.80 -14.64 -19.64
C SER A 34 -8.63 -13.86 -20.22
N VAL A 35 -8.94 -12.92 -21.12
CA VAL A 35 -8.00 -11.91 -21.61
C VAL A 35 -8.22 -10.63 -20.82
N ILE A 36 -7.16 -10.12 -20.19
CA ILE A 36 -7.23 -8.93 -19.35
C ILE A 36 -6.26 -7.85 -19.81
N ASN A 37 -6.67 -6.60 -19.61
CA ASN A 37 -5.76 -5.47 -19.69
C ASN A 37 -5.08 -5.25 -18.34
N THR A 38 -3.82 -5.64 -18.26
CA THR A 38 -3.03 -5.59 -17.01
C THR A 38 -2.80 -4.16 -16.51
N LEU A 39 -2.80 -3.14 -17.38
CA LEU A 39 -2.69 -1.73 -16.97
C LEU A 39 -3.93 -1.28 -16.21
N LYS A 40 -5.12 -1.61 -16.73
CA LYS A 40 -6.39 -1.34 -16.06
C LYS A 40 -6.52 -2.14 -14.76
N ARG A 41 -6.10 -3.41 -14.81
CA ARG A 41 -6.32 -4.39 -13.74
C ARG A 41 -5.37 -4.23 -12.56
N PHE A 42 -4.08 -4.07 -12.83
CA PHE A 42 -3.01 -4.20 -11.83
C PHE A 42 -2.19 -2.93 -11.61
N ASN A 43 -2.52 -1.83 -12.28
CA ASN A 43 -1.83 -0.56 -12.12
C ASN A 43 -0.31 -0.65 -12.44
N VAL A 44 0.05 -1.38 -13.50
CA VAL A 44 1.45 -1.68 -13.90
C VAL A 44 2.19 -0.53 -14.61
N TYR A 45 1.77 0.73 -14.39
CA TYR A 45 2.44 1.90 -14.96
C TYR A 45 3.93 1.99 -14.60
N PRO A 46 4.36 1.72 -13.34
CA PRO A 46 5.78 1.74 -13.02
C PRO A 46 6.57 0.77 -13.86
N GLU A 47 6.10 -0.46 -14.03
CA GLU A 47 6.79 -1.48 -14.81
C GLU A 47 6.92 -1.09 -16.29
N VAL A 48 5.88 -0.50 -16.86
CA VAL A 48 5.89 0.00 -18.24
C VAL A 48 6.93 1.11 -18.42
N ILE A 49 6.93 2.10 -17.52
CA ILE A 49 7.90 3.21 -17.55
C ILE A 49 9.32 2.69 -17.38
N LEU A 50 9.55 1.83 -16.38
CA LEU A 50 10.86 1.24 -16.10
C LEU A 50 11.36 0.40 -17.28
N ALA A 51 10.50 -0.38 -17.95
CA ALA A 51 10.89 -1.16 -19.11
C ALA A 51 11.30 -0.28 -20.30
N GLY A 52 10.61 0.85 -20.51
CA GLY A 52 10.99 1.87 -21.48
C GLY A 52 12.36 2.47 -21.16
N LEU A 53 12.58 2.89 -19.91
CA LEU A 53 13.86 3.42 -19.44
C LEU A 53 15.00 2.40 -19.58
N PHE A 54 14.76 1.12 -19.29
CA PHE A 54 15.75 0.06 -19.44
C PHE A 54 16.18 -0.11 -20.90
N ARG A 55 15.21 -0.16 -21.83
CA ARG A 55 15.51 -0.28 -23.26
C ARG A 55 16.31 0.92 -23.78
N ILE A 56 15.95 2.14 -23.35
CA ILE A 56 16.70 3.36 -23.70
C ILE A 56 18.11 3.31 -23.12
N TYR A 57 18.25 2.87 -21.86
CA TYR A 57 19.55 2.71 -21.19
C TYR A 57 20.46 1.73 -21.95
N ILE A 58 19.96 0.52 -22.26
CA ILE A 58 20.72 -0.48 -23.02
C ILE A 58 21.06 0.02 -24.43
N ALA A 59 20.12 0.67 -25.12
CA ALA A 59 20.36 1.20 -26.46
C ALA A 59 21.45 2.29 -26.45
N THR A 60 21.38 3.21 -25.50
CA THR A 60 22.39 4.27 -25.32
C THR A 60 23.75 3.68 -24.98
N MET A 61 23.83 2.78 -24.02
CA MET A 61 25.12 2.19 -23.61
C MET A 61 25.74 1.35 -24.72
N ARG A 62 24.93 0.61 -25.49
CA ARG A 62 25.40 -0.10 -26.68
C ARG A 62 25.94 0.85 -27.76
N ALA A 63 25.29 2.01 -27.96
CA ALA A 63 25.75 3.02 -28.90
C ALA A 63 27.08 3.67 -28.48
N VAL A 64 27.32 3.79 -27.16
CA VAL A 64 28.58 4.33 -26.60
C VAL A 64 29.67 3.25 -26.48
N GLY A 65 29.31 1.96 -26.53
CA GLY A 65 30.24 0.84 -26.41
C GLY A 65 30.64 0.51 -24.97
N ILE A 66 29.80 0.86 -23.98
CA ILE A 66 30.06 0.60 -22.56
C ILE A 66 29.40 -0.73 -22.17
N GLU A 67 30.18 -1.63 -21.57
CA GLU A 67 29.65 -2.86 -20.98
C GLU A 67 28.79 -2.56 -19.75
N THR A 68 27.54 -3.02 -19.77
CA THR A 68 26.54 -2.67 -18.74
C THR A 68 26.38 -3.73 -17.65
N LYS A 69 26.92 -4.93 -17.86
CA LYS A 69 26.82 -6.05 -16.92
C LYS A 69 28.03 -6.97 -17.04
N ILE A 70 28.40 -7.60 -15.94
CA ILE A 70 29.45 -8.61 -15.85
C ILE A 70 28.77 -9.89 -15.36
N CYS A 71 29.00 -11.02 -16.04
CA CYS A 71 28.38 -12.29 -15.69
C CYS A 71 29.44 -13.27 -15.17
N TRP A 72 29.12 -13.91 -14.04
CA TRP A 72 29.95 -14.87 -13.35
C TRP A 72 29.28 -16.24 -13.41
N THR A 73 30.07 -17.30 -13.62
CA THR A 73 29.58 -18.67 -13.45
C THR A 73 29.81 -19.07 -11.99
N VAL A 74 28.72 -19.21 -11.24
CA VAL A 74 28.77 -19.51 -9.80
C VAL A 74 28.54 -21.01 -9.61
N ASN A 75 29.54 -21.69 -9.02
CA ASN A 75 29.40 -23.06 -8.56
C ASN A 75 28.61 -23.07 -7.25
N ARG A 76 27.48 -23.77 -7.24
CA ARG A 76 26.53 -23.77 -6.12
C ARG A 76 26.81 -24.82 -5.04
N GLY A 77 27.78 -25.72 -5.28
CA GLY A 77 28.02 -26.87 -4.43
C GLY A 77 26.92 -27.94 -4.53
N ASN A 78 27.00 -28.98 -3.70
CA ASN A 78 25.99 -30.06 -3.58
C ASN A 78 25.58 -30.75 -4.91
N ASP A 79 26.55 -30.98 -5.80
CA ASP A 79 26.33 -31.58 -7.13
C ASP A 79 25.32 -30.84 -8.04
N LEU A 80 25.01 -29.58 -7.72
CA LEU A 80 24.13 -28.74 -8.54
C LEU A 80 24.88 -28.15 -9.72
N SER A 81 24.18 -28.02 -10.85
CA SER A 81 24.71 -27.38 -12.06
C SER A 81 25.13 -25.94 -11.75
N PRO A 82 26.26 -25.47 -12.32
CA PRO A 82 26.67 -24.08 -12.19
C PRO A 82 25.62 -23.17 -12.83
N VAL A 83 25.40 -22.00 -12.22
CA VAL A 83 24.43 -21.00 -12.72
C VAL A 83 25.16 -19.71 -13.05
N GLU A 84 24.74 -19.07 -14.14
CA GLU A 84 25.23 -17.75 -14.52
C GLU A 84 24.53 -16.68 -13.67
N SER A 85 25.32 -15.88 -12.95
CA SER A 85 24.86 -14.73 -12.17
C SER A 85 25.45 -13.46 -12.77
N CYS A 86 24.60 -12.59 -13.29
CA CYS A 86 25.01 -11.31 -13.86
C CYS A 86 24.80 -10.18 -12.87
N GLU A 87 25.79 -9.32 -12.74
CA GLU A 87 25.76 -8.11 -11.92
C GLU A 87 25.85 -6.86 -12.81
N GLY A 88 25.14 -5.79 -12.40
CA GLY A 88 25.18 -4.49 -13.05
C GLY A 88 23.83 -4.05 -13.62
N LEU A 89 23.75 -2.76 -13.97
CA LEU A 89 22.51 -2.13 -14.46
C LEU A 89 22.05 -2.67 -15.83
N GLY A 90 22.88 -3.44 -16.52
CA GLY A 90 22.51 -4.15 -17.73
C GLY A 90 21.69 -5.41 -17.47
N ASP A 91 21.68 -5.93 -16.24
CA ASP A 91 20.76 -6.99 -15.83
C ASP A 91 19.37 -6.39 -15.50
N PRO A 92 18.27 -6.95 -16.05
CA PRO A 92 16.94 -6.40 -15.82
C PRO A 92 16.51 -6.38 -14.34
N ALA A 93 16.92 -7.36 -13.53
CA ALA A 93 16.51 -7.44 -12.12
C ALA A 93 17.25 -6.38 -11.29
N TYR A 94 18.56 -6.23 -11.51
CA TYR A 94 19.35 -5.16 -10.88
C TYR A 94 18.82 -3.79 -11.26
N PHE A 95 18.59 -3.51 -12.55
CA PHE A 95 18.05 -2.23 -12.99
C PHE A 95 16.70 -1.89 -12.33
N TYR A 96 15.81 -2.88 -12.29
CA TYR A 96 14.48 -2.74 -11.70
C TYR A 96 14.55 -2.37 -10.21
N VAL A 97 15.35 -3.12 -9.42
CA VAL A 97 15.48 -2.89 -7.98
C VAL A 97 16.25 -1.59 -7.69
N THR A 98 17.31 -1.28 -8.43
CA THR A 98 18.10 -0.07 -8.24
C THR A 98 17.26 1.19 -8.42
N LEU A 99 16.38 1.25 -9.42
CA LEU A 99 15.51 2.42 -9.60
C LEU A 99 14.50 2.62 -8.46
N ILE A 100 14.02 1.52 -7.86
CA ILE A 100 13.18 1.59 -6.66
C ILE A 100 13.97 2.17 -5.48
N PHE A 101 15.22 1.74 -5.30
CA PHE A 101 16.09 2.27 -4.25
C PHE A 101 16.45 3.73 -4.47
N ILE A 102 16.72 4.16 -5.71
CA ILE A 102 16.94 5.58 -6.05
C ILE A 102 15.71 6.41 -5.69
N LEU A 103 14.51 5.93 -6.05
CA LEU A 103 13.25 6.61 -5.74
C LEU A 103 13.03 6.74 -4.21
N ASN A 104 13.36 5.70 -3.45
CA ASN A 104 13.28 5.73 -1.97
C ASN A 104 14.41 6.56 -1.34
N GLY A 105 15.56 6.70 -1.99
CA GLY A 105 16.60 7.66 -1.63
C GLY A 105 16.12 9.10 -1.80
N ALA A 106 15.46 9.40 -2.93
CA ALA A 106 14.85 10.71 -3.17
C ALA A 106 13.77 11.05 -2.13
N MET A 107 13.01 10.04 -1.68
CA MET A 107 12.05 10.20 -0.58
C MET A 107 12.72 10.64 0.72
N MET A 108 13.93 10.16 1.05
CA MET A 108 14.65 10.63 2.25
C MET A 108 15.05 12.10 2.14
N SER A 109 15.48 12.54 0.96
CA SER A 109 15.73 13.96 0.69
C SER A 109 14.46 14.80 0.85
N LEU A 110 13.31 14.29 0.38
CA LEU A 110 12.01 14.95 0.58
C LEU A 110 11.62 15.02 2.06
N PHE A 111 11.86 13.99 2.87
CA PHE A 111 11.62 14.04 4.31
C PHE A 111 12.48 15.11 5.01
N TYR A 112 13.74 15.26 4.62
CA TYR A 112 14.60 16.32 5.15
C TYR A 112 14.05 17.72 4.82
N ILE A 113 13.64 17.93 3.56
CA ILE A 113 13.05 19.20 3.10
C ILE A 113 11.75 19.46 3.85
N TYR A 114 10.89 18.45 3.94
CA TYR A 114 9.58 18.53 4.58
C TYR A 114 9.69 18.84 6.08
N GLY A 115 10.54 18.13 6.83
CA GLY A 115 10.78 18.40 8.25
C GLY A 115 11.44 19.77 8.49
N THR A 116 12.33 20.22 7.59
CA THR A 116 12.92 21.56 7.64
C THR A 116 11.87 22.64 7.43
N TYR A 117 10.98 22.45 6.46
CA TYR A 117 9.91 23.40 6.14
C TYR A 117 8.88 23.49 7.26
N LEU A 118 8.42 22.34 7.77
CA LEU A 118 7.41 22.26 8.82
C LEU A 118 7.91 22.89 10.14
N SER A 119 9.14 22.60 10.54
CA SER A 119 9.72 23.15 11.78
C SER A 119 10.28 24.58 11.63
N GLY A 120 10.56 25.03 10.41
CA GLY A 120 11.29 26.27 10.14
C GLY A 120 12.76 26.23 10.55
N SER A 121 13.34 25.04 10.72
CA SER A 121 14.71 24.84 11.19
C SER A 121 15.39 23.65 10.49
N ARG A 122 16.67 23.82 10.09
CA ARG A 122 17.47 22.73 9.50
C ARG A 122 17.66 21.54 10.46
N LEU A 123 17.64 21.81 11.77
CA LEU A 123 17.71 20.76 12.79
C LEU A 123 16.46 19.87 12.77
N GLY A 124 15.29 20.41 12.43
CA GLY A 124 14.06 19.63 12.34
C GLY A 124 14.11 18.62 11.19
N GLY A 125 14.66 19.00 10.04
CA GLY A 125 14.90 18.07 8.93
C GLY A 125 15.87 16.94 9.29
N PHE A 126 16.98 17.27 9.98
CA PHE A 126 17.93 16.26 10.46
C PHE A 126 17.28 15.30 11.47
N MET A 127 16.46 15.84 12.38
CA MET A 127 15.73 15.04 13.35
C MET A 127 14.77 14.06 12.68
N THR A 128 14.01 14.49 11.67
CA THR A 128 13.11 13.61 10.91
C THR A 128 13.87 12.45 10.26
N VAL A 129 14.99 12.72 9.62
CA VAL A 129 15.80 11.69 8.95
C VAL A 129 16.40 10.70 9.96
N LEU A 130 16.95 11.20 11.08
CA LEU A 130 17.44 10.34 12.15
C LEU A 130 16.35 9.44 12.73
N CYS A 131 15.18 10.01 13.06
CA CYS A 131 14.04 9.24 13.57
C CYS A 131 13.60 8.15 12.58
N PHE A 132 13.61 8.45 11.28
CA PHE A 132 13.27 7.49 10.24
C PHE A 132 14.26 6.32 10.21
N PHE A 133 15.57 6.59 10.22
CA PHE A 133 16.58 5.53 10.20
C PHE A 133 16.60 4.69 11.50
N TYR A 134 16.42 5.32 12.66
CA TYR A 134 16.31 4.57 13.94
C TYR A 134 15.10 3.65 14.00
N ASN A 135 14.04 3.96 13.24
CA ASN A 135 12.82 3.17 13.14
C ASN A 135 12.63 2.59 11.73
N HIS A 136 13.72 2.32 10.99
CA HIS A 136 13.65 1.95 9.58
C HIS A 136 12.75 0.74 9.31
N GLY A 137 12.87 -0.32 10.13
CA GLY A 137 12.06 -1.54 9.99
C GLY A 137 10.55 -1.35 10.19
N GLU A 138 10.14 -0.29 10.89
CA GLU A 138 8.74 0.09 11.08
C GLU A 138 8.27 1.16 10.08
N SER A 139 9.20 1.82 9.40
CA SER A 139 8.96 2.96 8.50
C SER A 139 8.88 2.53 7.04
N THR A 140 9.63 1.51 6.65
CA THR A 140 9.61 0.97 5.29
C THR A 140 10.00 -0.51 5.28
N ARG A 141 9.59 -1.21 4.23
CA ARG A 141 9.97 -2.60 3.94
C ARG A 141 10.58 -2.76 2.55
N VAL A 142 10.98 -1.65 1.94
CA VAL A 142 11.57 -1.63 0.60
C VAL A 142 12.80 -2.55 0.49
N MET A 143 13.57 -2.72 1.57
CA MET A 143 14.73 -3.60 1.59
C MET A 143 14.39 -5.09 1.42
N TRP A 144 13.27 -5.55 2.01
CA TRP A 144 12.83 -6.95 1.91
C TRP A 144 12.00 -7.20 0.66
N THR A 145 11.25 -6.18 0.27
CA THR A 145 10.16 -6.31 -0.67
C THR A 145 10.11 -5.11 -1.62
N PRO A 146 11.14 -4.88 -2.46
CA PRO A 146 11.21 -3.70 -3.31
C PRO A 146 10.01 -3.54 -4.26
N PRO A 147 9.51 -4.60 -4.96
CA PRO A 147 8.45 -4.46 -5.97
C PRO A 147 7.04 -4.16 -5.43
N LEU A 148 6.87 -3.74 -4.17
CA LEU A 148 5.55 -3.37 -3.66
C LEU A 148 5.06 -2.07 -4.29
N ARG A 149 3.76 -1.99 -4.55
CA ARG A 149 3.10 -0.80 -5.11
C ARG A 149 3.29 0.47 -4.28
N GLU A 150 3.27 0.31 -2.96
CA GLU A 150 3.55 1.39 -2.01
C GLU A 150 5.00 1.91 -2.12
N SER A 151 5.98 1.06 -2.49
CA SER A 151 7.38 1.50 -2.66
C SER A 151 7.55 2.46 -3.84
N PHE A 152 6.67 2.39 -4.83
CA PHE A 152 6.58 3.35 -5.94
C PHE A 152 5.79 4.60 -5.56
N SER A 153 4.70 4.44 -4.81
CA SER A 153 3.73 5.52 -4.59
C SER A 153 4.07 6.41 -3.40
N TYR A 154 4.62 5.83 -2.34
CA TYR A 154 4.85 6.50 -1.06
C TYR A 154 5.74 7.77 -1.16
N PRO A 155 6.80 7.81 -1.99
CA PRO A 155 7.57 9.05 -2.24
C PRO A 155 6.70 10.20 -2.74
N PHE A 156 5.72 9.91 -3.60
CA PHE A 156 4.78 10.91 -4.11
C PHE A 156 3.76 11.34 -3.06
N LEU A 157 3.38 10.47 -2.11
CA LEU A 157 2.59 10.87 -0.94
C LEU A 157 3.34 11.88 -0.08
N VAL A 158 4.62 11.63 0.20
CA VAL A 158 5.44 12.56 1.01
C VAL A 158 5.54 13.92 0.30
N LEU A 159 5.79 13.91 -1.01
CA LEU A 159 5.78 15.13 -1.83
C LEU A 159 4.43 15.84 -1.76
N GLN A 160 3.33 15.11 -1.97
CA GLN A 160 1.96 15.61 -1.94
C GLN A 160 1.60 16.24 -0.59
N MET A 161 1.93 15.57 0.53
CA MET A 161 1.73 16.07 1.88
C MET A 161 2.55 17.34 2.13
N SER A 162 3.81 17.37 1.69
CA SER A 162 4.67 18.55 1.84
C SER A 162 4.17 19.76 1.04
N LEU A 163 3.65 19.53 -0.17
CA LEU A 163 3.03 20.55 -1.02
C LEU A 163 1.71 21.05 -0.43
N LEU A 164 0.91 20.15 0.16
CA LEU A 164 -0.31 20.54 0.84
C LEU A 164 0.02 21.42 2.06
N THR A 165 1.01 21.06 2.88
CA THR A 165 1.48 21.91 3.98
C THR A 165 1.97 23.27 3.48
N TYR A 166 2.68 23.30 2.35
CA TYR A 166 3.07 24.55 1.70
C TYR A 166 1.85 25.40 1.33
N ILE A 167 0.87 24.81 0.65
CA ILE A 167 -0.37 25.49 0.24
C ILE A 167 -1.14 25.99 1.47
N LEU A 168 -1.27 25.18 2.52
CA LEU A 168 -1.95 25.55 3.77
C LEU A 168 -1.30 26.76 4.44
N ARG A 169 0.03 26.89 4.38
CA ARG A 169 0.76 28.02 4.94
C ARG A 169 0.73 29.28 4.08
N THR A 170 0.58 29.15 2.76
CA THR A 170 0.49 30.30 1.86
C THR A 170 -0.92 30.91 1.84
N PRO A 171 -1.08 32.24 1.91
CA PRO A 171 -2.40 32.88 1.90
C PRO A 171 -3.14 32.61 0.58
N THR A 172 -2.48 32.82 -0.56
CA THR A 172 -3.03 32.55 -1.89
C THR A 172 -2.27 31.41 -2.58
N PRO A 173 -2.93 30.31 -2.95
CA PRO A 173 -2.27 29.22 -3.64
C PRO A 173 -1.91 29.63 -5.07
N GLY A 174 -0.62 29.56 -5.42
CA GLY A 174 -0.19 29.77 -6.80
C GLY A 174 -0.71 28.66 -7.73
N ARG A 175 -1.05 29.00 -8.98
CA ARG A 175 -1.47 28.00 -9.98
C ARG A 175 -0.43 26.89 -10.17
N ARG A 176 0.87 27.21 -10.06
CA ARG A 176 1.96 26.23 -10.15
C ARG A 176 1.90 25.20 -9.02
N SER A 177 1.67 25.62 -7.77
CA SER A 177 1.62 24.66 -6.66
C SER A 177 0.42 23.72 -6.76
N LEU A 178 -0.72 24.20 -7.26
CA LEU A 178 -1.90 23.37 -7.54
C LEU A 178 -1.65 22.37 -8.68
N VAL A 179 -0.95 22.77 -9.75
CA VAL A 179 -0.57 21.85 -10.84
C VAL A 179 0.39 20.76 -10.34
N VAL A 180 1.38 21.13 -9.53
CA VAL A 180 2.31 20.15 -8.95
C VAL A 180 1.58 19.23 -7.95
N LEU A 181 0.62 19.74 -7.18
CA LEU A 181 -0.25 18.93 -6.33
C LEU A 181 -1.10 17.94 -7.15
N CYS A 182 -1.64 18.37 -8.29
CA CYS A 182 -2.35 17.50 -9.21
C CYS A 182 -1.45 16.38 -9.74
N ALA A 183 -0.24 16.72 -10.18
CA ALA A 183 0.74 15.76 -10.69
C ALA A 183 1.17 14.75 -9.61
N SER A 184 1.43 15.21 -8.38
CA SER A 184 1.80 14.31 -7.27
C SER A 184 0.66 13.39 -6.86
N ASN A 185 -0.59 13.87 -6.85
CA ASN A 185 -1.78 13.03 -6.65
C ASN A 185 -1.89 11.93 -7.73
N ILE A 186 -1.65 12.26 -9.00
CA ILE A 186 -1.68 11.29 -10.10
C ILE A 186 -0.57 10.24 -9.92
N CYS A 187 0.67 10.66 -9.66
CA CYS A 187 1.79 9.75 -9.41
C CYS A 187 1.62 8.91 -8.14
N PHE A 188 0.82 9.36 -7.17
CA PHE A 188 0.48 8.58 -5.99
C PHE A 188 -0.64 7.54 -6.26
N MET A 189 -1.66 7.90 -7.04
CA MET A 189 -2.79 7.01 -7.32
C MET A 189 -2.51 5.97 -8.40
N LEU A 190 -1.77 6.33 -9.46
CA LEU A 190 -1.54 5.43 -10.60
C LEU A 190 -0.85 4.11 -10.24
N PRO A 191 0.16 4.05 -9.36
CA PRO A 191 0.82 2.78 -9.05
C PRO A 191 0.11 1.98 -7.96
N TRP A 192 -0.78 2.61 -7.17
CA TRP A 192 -1.32 2.00 -5.96
C TRP A 192 -2.81 2.25 -5.75
N GLN A 193 -3.60 1.19 -5.93
CA GLN A 193 -5.07 1.21 -5.78
C GLN A 193 -5.56 1.71 -4.42
N PHE A 194 -4.82 1.45 -3.33
CA PHE A 194 -5.25 1.83 -1.98
C PHE A 194 -4.94 3.29 -1.64
N ALA A 195 -4.29 4.04 -2.53
CA ALA A 195 -4.01 5.46 -2.37
C ALA A 195 -5.28 6.27 -2.04
N GLN A 196 -6.44 5.87 -2.57
CA GLN A 196 -7.73 6.53 -2.33
C GLN A 196 -8.13 6.57 -0.85
N PHE A 197 -7.80 5.54 -0.07
CA PHE A 197 -8.10 5.50 1.36
C PHE A 197 -7.25 6.51 2.14
N VAL A 198 -5.99 6.68 1.74
CA VAL A 198 -5.08 7.67 2.33
C VAL A 198 -5.53 9.09 1.96
N LEU A 199 -5.92 9.33 0.71
CA LEU A 199 -6.44 10.63 0.28
C LEU A 199 -7.80 10.94 0.93
N LEU A 200 -8.62 9.94 1.22
CA LEU A 200 -9.87 10.11 1.96
C LEU A 200 -9.62 10.63 3.39
N THR A 201 -8.64 10.09 4.12
CA THR A 201 -8.31 10.59 5.46
C THR A 201 -7.74 12.01 5.43
N GLN A 202 -6.99 12.34 4.37
CA GLN A 202 -6.50 13.70 4.14
C GLN A 202 -7.64 14.68 3.87
N ILE A 203 -8.58 14.35 2.98
CA ILE A 203 -9.75 15.20 2.72
C ILE A 203 -10.63 15.33 3.97
N ALA A 204 -10.81 14.26 4.74
CA ALA A 204 -11.53 14.31 6.02
C ALA A 204 -10.86 15.28 7.02
N SER A 205 -9.53 15.23 7.13
CA SER A 205 -8.75 16.15 7.98
C SER A 205 -8.83 17.60 7.49
N LEU A 206 -8.80 17.81 6.17
CA LEU A 206 -8.98 19.13 5.55
C LEU A 206 -10.40 19.68 5.75
N PHE A 207 -11.42 18.81 5.69
CA PHE A 207 -12.80 19.19 5.97
C PHE A 207 -12.98 19.57 7.44
N ALA A 208 -12.36 18.86 8.38
CA ALA A 208 -12.40 19.20 9.80
C ALA A 208 -11.78 20.57 10.09
N ILE A 209 -10.61 20.91 9.52
CA ILE A 209 -10.03 22.26 9.69
C ILE A 209 -10.87 23.36 9.03
N TYR A 210 -11.56 23.04 7.92
CA TYR A 210 -12.51 23.94 7.26
C TYR A 210 -13.72 24.25 8.14
N LEU A 211 -14.26 23.23 8.83
CA LEU A 211 -15.37 23.39 9.77
C LEU A 211 -15.00 24.27 10.97
N ILE A 212 -13.80 24.06 11.53
CA ILE A 212 -13.28 24.84 12.67
C ILE A 212 -13.04 26.31 12.26
N GLY A 213 -12.81 26.59 10.98
CA GLY A 213 -12.61 27.94 10.45
C GLY A 213 -11.15 28.33 10.23
N TYR A 214 -10.22 27.38 10.29
CA TYR A 214 -8.80 27.62 10.00
C TYR A 214 -8.49 27.65 8.49
N LEU A 215 -9.45 27.30 7.62
CA LEU A 215 -9.26 27.23 6.18
C LEU A 215 -10.36 28.01 5.44
N ASP A 216 -9.95 28.91 4.56
CA ASP A 216 -10.85 29.69 3.71
C ASP A 216 -11.60 28.82 2.68
N SER A 217 -12.85 29.17 2.39
CA SER A 217 -13.69 28.44 1.42
C SER A 217 -13.09 28.37 0.02
N GLU A 218 -12.55 29.48 -0.49
CA GLU A 218 -11.95 29.52 -1.83
C GLU A 218 -10.73 28.60 -1.92
N LYS A 219 -9.86 28.66 -0.91
CA LYS A 219 -8.66 27.82 -0.83
C LYS A 219 -9.01 26.34 -0.69
N PHE A 220 -10.00 26.02 0.14
CA PHE A 220 -10.49 24.65 0.29
C PHE A 220 -11.08 24.10 -1.01
N LEU A 221 -11.92 24.88 -1.70
CA LEU A 221 -12.49 24.51 -2.99
C LEU A 221 -11.41 24.31 -4.06
N ASN A 222 -10.40 25.17 -4.13
CA ASN A 222 -9.27 25.01 -5.06
C ASN A 222 -8.51 23.68 -4.83
N ILE A 223 -8.27 23.31 -3.57
CA ILE A 223 -7.67 22.02 -3.22
C ILE A 223 -8.61 20.87 -3.66
N LEU A 224 -9.90 20.98 -3.38
CA LEU A 224 -10.89 19.97 -3.71
C LEU A 224 -11.05 19.76 -5.22
N TYR A 225 -11.09 20.83 -6.00
CA TYR A 225 -11.08 20.76 -7.47
C TYR A 225 -9.80 20.10 -7.99
N THR A 226 -8.65 20.39 -7.39
CA THR A 226 -7.38 19.74 -7.76
C THR A 226 -7.46 18.22 -7.54
N HIS A 227 -8.02 17.79 -6.41
CA HIS A 227 -8.25 16.37 -6.13
C HIS A 227 -9.26 15.74 -7.12
N MET A 228 -10.38 16.41 -7.43
CA MET A 228 -11.35 15.92 -8.42
C MET A 228 -10.77 15.82 -9.84
N VAL A 229 -9.99 16.81 -10.28
CA VAL A 229 -9.29 16.77 -11.58
C VAL A 229 -8.28 15.63 -11.60
N SER A 230 -7.50 15.45 -10.53
CA SER A 230 -6.54 14.33 -10.45
C SER A 230 -7.22 12.96 -10.53
N LEU A 231 -8.38 12.81 -9.88
CA LEU A 231 -9.20 11.60 -9.92
C LEU A 231 -9.72 11.33 -11.36
N GLY A 232 -10.24 12.37 -12.02
CA GLY A 232 -10.72 12.26 -13.40
C GLY A 232 -9.62 11.90 -14.39
N LEU A 233 -8.43 12.50 -14.25
CA LEU A 233 -7.27 12.16 -15.07
C LEU A 233 -6.81 10.72 -14.81
N CYS A 234 -6.75 10.28 -13.56
CA CYS A 234 -6.44 8.88 -13.24
C CYS A 234 -7.48 7.90 -13.81
N PHE A 235 -8.76 8.25 -13.79
CA PHE A 235 -9.81 7.43 -14.39
C PHE A 235 -9.59 7.23 -15.90
N ILE A 236 -9.25 8.31 -16.62
CA ILE A 236 -8.94 8.26 -18.05
C ILE A 236 -7.67 7.42 -18.29
N LEU A 237 -6.60 7.71 -17.53
CA LEU A 237 -5.32 7.03 -17.70
C LEU A 237 -5.46 5.52 -17.48
N MET A 238 -6.22 5.09 -16.47
CA MET A 238 -6.45 3.67 -16.13
C MET A 238 -7.55 3.00 -16.97
N PHE A 239 -7.85 3.51 -18.16
CA PHE A 239 -8.82 2.91 -19.10
C PHE A 239 -10.22 2.69 -18.51
N GLY A 240 -10.71 3.67 -17.76
CA GLY A 240 -12.04 3.64 -17.16
C GLY A 240 -12.17 2.55 -16.09
N ASN A 241 -11.19 2.47 -15.18
CA ASN A 241 -11.29 1.61 -14.01
C ASN A 241 -12.47 2.06 -13.13
N SER A 242 -13.54 1.26 -13.11
CA SER A 242 -14.80 1.56 -12.43
C SER A 242 -14.65 1.62 -10.91
N MET A 243 -13.70 0.88 -10.34
CA MET A 243 -13.40 0.88 -8.90
C MET A 243 -13.00 2.26 -8.39
N LEU A 244 -12.31 3.06 -9.22
CA LEU A 244 -11.87 4.39 -8.84
C LEU A 244 -13.06 5.34 -8.60
N LEU A 245 -14.08 5.25 -9.46
CA LEU A 245 -15.27 6.12 -9.41
C LEU A 245 -16.30 5.68 -8.36
N THR A 246 -16.40 4.38 -8.08
CA THR A 246 -17.28 3.83 -7.03
C THR A 246 -16.67 3.90 -5.63
N SER A 247 -15.49 4.50 -5.49
CA SER A 247 -14.79 4.62 -4.21
C SER A 247 -15.47 5.60 -3.26
N TYR A 248 -15.28 5.37 -1.95
CA TYR A 248 -15.69 6.33 -0.91
C TYR A 248 -14.99 7.69 -1.07
N TYR A 249 -13.77 7.70 -1.61
CA TYR A 249 -13.02 8.92 -1.88
C TYR A 249 -13.71 9.79 -2.94
N ALA A 250 -14.09 9.21 -4.09
CA ALA A 250 -14.79 9.91 -5.15
C ALA A 250 -16.13 10.50 -4.66
N SER A 251 -16.91 9.68 -3.95
CA SER A 251 -18.19 10.10 -3.39
C SER A 251 -18.03 11.22 -2.35
N SER A 252 -17.03 11.09 -1.47
CA SER A 252 -16.71 12.07 -0.43
C SER A 252 -16.31 13.42 -1.02
N LEU A 253 -15.48 13.44 -2.08
CA LEU A 253 -15.09 14.69 -2.76
C LEU A 253 -16.29 15.47 -3.28
N VAL A 254 -17.24 14.79 -3.95
CA VAL A 254 -18.43 15.43 -4.50
C VAL A 254 -19.32 15.99 -3.38
N VAL A 255 -19.58 15.20 -2.34
CA VAL A 255 -20.43 15.62 -1.23
C VAL A 255 -19.82 16.79 -0.47
N ILE A 256 -18.53 16.75 -0.16
CA ILE A 256 -17.81 17.86 0.48
C ILE A 256 -17.83 19.11 -0.41
N CYS A 257 -17.72 18.96 -1.74
CA CYS A 257 -17.78 20.09 -2.66
C CYS A 257 -19.14 20.79 -2.58
N VAL A 258 -20.22 19.99 -2.61
CA VAL A 258 -21.58 20.52 -2.50
C VAL A 258 -21.78 21.22 -1.15
N ILE A 259 -21.30 20.64 -0.05
CA ILE A 259 -21.38 21.25 1.29
C ILE A 259 -20.59 22.57 1.35
N ALA A 260 -19.36 22.58 0.82
CA ALA A 260 -18.51 23.77 0.83
C ALA A 260 -19.09 24.92 -0.02
N MET A 261 -19.71 24.61 -1.16
CA MET A 261 -20.39 25.59 -2.02
C MET A 261 -21.71 26.11 -1.40
N SER A 262 -22.42 25.27 -0.64
CA SER A 262 -23.70 25.62 -0.02
C SER A 262 -23.57 26.20 1.39
N ARG A 263 -22.35 26.44 1.89
CA ARG A 263 -22.09 26.89 3.27
C ARG A 263 -22.83 28.19 3.63
N GLU A 264 -23.02 29.11 2.68
CA GLU A 264 -23.78 30.33 2.94
C GLU A 264 -25.26 30.04 3.25
N PHE A 265 -25.85 29.02 2.62
CA PHE A 265 -27.22 28.58 2.89
C PHE A 265 -27.33 27.74 4.17
N LEU A 266 -26.29 27.01 4.54
CA LEU A 266 -26.22 26.19 5.77
C LEU A 266 -25.88 26.99 7.05
N LYS A 267 -25.61 28.31 6.95
CA LYS A 267 -25.56 29.23 8.10
C LYS A 267 -26.97 29.47 8.66
N LEU A 268 -27.66 28.42 9.12
CA LEU A 268 -28.77 28.59 10.04
C LEU A 268 -28.23 29.24 11.32
N LYS A 269 -29.06 30.08 11.98
CA LYS A 269 -28.78 30.69 13.31
C LYS A 269 -28.75 29.63 14.44
N MET A 270 -27.97 28.57 14.25
CA MET A 270 -27.75 27.48 15.19
C MET A 270 -26.41 27.67 15.91
N LEU A 271 -26.25 27.03 17.07
CA LEU A 271 -24.97 26.95 17.75
C LEU A 271 -23.89 26.35 16.81
N PRO A 272 -22.65 26.89 16.79
CA PRO A 272 -21.60 26.44 15.88
C PRO A 272 -21.35 24.92 15.93
N LEU A 273 -21.39 24.35 17.14
CA LEU A 273 -21.18 22.91 17.36
C LEU A 273 -22.27 22.04 16.70
N ILE A 274 -23.53 22.48 16.74
CA ILE A 274 -24.65 21.76 16.11
C ILE A 274 -24.50 21.82 14.59
N SER A 275 -24.09 22.96 14.05
CA SER A 275 -23.80 23.11 12.61
C SER A 275 -22.66 22.18 12.17
N TRP A 276 -21.59 22.05 12.96
CA TRP A 276 -20.49 21.12 12.67
C TRP A 276 -20.96 19.67 12.63
N ILE A 277 -21.71 19.24 13.65
CA ILE A 277 -22.25 17.87 13.72
C ILE A 277 -23.16 17.58 12.52
N LEU A 278 -24.05 18.51 12.17
CA LEU A 278 -24.95 18.35 11.03
C LEU A 278 -24.19 18.23 9.71
N GLN A 279 -23.16 19.04 9.49
CA GLN A 279 -22.33 18.98 8.27
C GLN A 279 -21.54 17.67 8.18
N VAL A 280 -21.01 17.17 9.29
CA VAL A 280 -20.33 15.86 9.34
C VAL A 280 -21.31 14.72 9.06
N LEU A 281 -22.51 14.75 9.66
CA LEU A 281 -23.54 13.75 9.39
C LEU A 281 -24.00 13.78 7.93
N LEU A 282 -24.23 14.97 7.36
CA LEU A 282 -24.56 15.15 5.95
C LEU A 282 -23.46 14.60 5.05
N TRP A 283 -22.19 14.85 5.38
CA TRP A 283 -21.06 14.30 4.66
C TRP A 283 -21.04 12.77 4.68
N ILE A 284 -21.16 12.15 5.86
CA ILE A 284 -21.12 10.69 6.01
C ILE A 284 -22.30 10.04 5.27
N LEU A 285 -23.53 10.50 5.53
CA LEU A 285 -24.73 9.95 4.92
C LEU A 285 -24.76 10.18 3.41
N GLY A 286 -24.39 11.38 2.96
CA GLY A 286 -24.28 11.71 1.55
C GLY A 286 -23.24 10.86 0.84
N THR A 287 -22.09 10.61 1.47
CA THR A 287 -21.03 9.75 0.90
C THR A 287 -21.51 8.30 0.76
N ILE A 288 -22.19 7.76 1.77
CA ILE A 288 -22.75 6.39 1.72
C ILE A 288 -23.82 6.29 0.63
N ALA A 289 -24.74 7.26 0.57
CA ALA A 289 -25.83 7.28 -0.42
C ALA A 289 -25.29 7.40 -1.85
N LEU A 290 -24.37 8.33 -2.10
CA LEU A 290 -23.77 8.54 -3.42
C LEU A 290 -22.94 7.33 -3.85
N LYS A 291 -22.18 6.72 -2.93
CA LYS A 291 -21.48 5.46 -3.21
C LYS A 291 -22.46 4.36 -3.59
N ALA A 292 -23.51 4.14 -2.80
CA ALA A 292 -24.50 3.11 -3.11
C ALA A 292 -25.16 3.33 -4.47
N LEU A 293 -25.49 4.59 -4.80
CA LEU A 293 -26.04 4.97 -6.10
C LEU A 293 -25.07 4.68 -7.24
N THR A 294 -23.84 5.17 -7.16
CA THR A 294 -22.80 4.99 -8.18
C THR A 294 -22.41 3.52 -8.38
N SER A 295 -22.29 2.75 -7.31
CA SER A 295 -22.05 1.29 -7.39
C SER A 295 -23.21 0.56 -8.06
N THR A 296 -24.45 0.98 -7.82
CA THR A 296 -25.64 0.35 -8.44
C THR A 296 -25.71 0.68 -9.94
N ILE A 297 -25.46 1.92 -10.32
CA ILE A 297 -25.46 2.36 -11.73
C ILE A 297 -24.37 1.65 -12.54
N LEU A 298 -23.17 1.49 -11.96
CA LEU A 298 -22.03 0.90 -12.64
C LEU A 298 -21.93 -0.63 -12.48
N GLY A 299 -22.82 -1.24 -11.69
CA GLY A 299 -22.85 -2.70 -11.48
C GLY A 299 -21.63 -3.28 -10.75
N VAL A 300 -20.88 -2.47 -10.00
CA VAL A 300 -19.61 -2.88 -9.37
C VAL A 300 -19.86 -3.42 -7.95
N ARG A 301 -19.42 -4.65 -7.68
CA ARG A 301 -19.52 -5.30 -6.36
C ARG A 301 -18.18 -5.50 -5.65
N ASP A 302 -17.10 -4.96 -6.20
CA ASP A 302 -15.73 -5.29 -5.76
C ASP A 302 -15.40 -4.76 -4.34
N ASP A 303 -15.96 -3.62 -3.93
CA ASP A 303 -15.66 -2.98 -2.63
C ASP A 303 -16.40 -3.57 -1.42
N ALA A 304 -17.33 -4.51 -1.63
CA ALA A 304 -18.07 -5.14 -0.52
C ALA A 304 -17.14 -5.90 0.44
N HIS A 305 -16.02 -6.39 -0.09
CA HIS A 305 -15.07 -7.20 0.67
C HIS A 305 -14.29 -6.42 1.73
N ILE A 306 -13.87 -5.17 1.47
CA ILE A 306 -13.12 -4.37 2.45
C ILE A 306 -14.00 -4.07 3.69
N PHE A 307 -15.28 -3.79 3.46
CA PHE A 307 -16.23 -3.60 4.55
C PHE A 307 -16.47 -4.90 5.33
N ASN A 308 -16.55 -6.04 4.64
CA ASN A 308 -16.66 -7.35 5.30
C ASN A 308 -15.44 -7.67 6.18
N ILE A 309 -14.22 -7.30 5.75
CA ILE A 309 -13.01 -7.41 6.58
C ILE A 309 -13.08 -6.53 7.83
N LEU A 310 -13.54 -5.28 7.71
CA LEU A 310 -13.72 -4.42 8.88
C LEU A 310 -14.83 -4.97 9.79
N LYS A 311 -15.93 -5.45 9.20
CA LYS A 311 -17.04 -6.05 9.94
C LYS A 311 -16.60 -7.28 10.72
N SER A 312 -15.83 -8.19 10.14
CA SER A 312 -15.33 -9.39 10.85
C SER A 312 -14.35 -9.08 11.97
N LYS A 313 -13.64 -7.95 11.89
CA LYS A 313 -12.74 -7.49 12.95
C LYS A 313 -13.49 -7.02 14.19
N PHE A 314 -14.66 -6.39 14.01
CA PHE A 314 -15.46 -5.83 15.10
C PHE A 314 -16.68 -6.66 15.49
N THR A 315 -17.05 -7.67 14.69
CA THR A 315 -18.22 -8.52 14.91
C THR A 315 -17.87 -10.00 14.74
N SER A 316 -18.79 -10.90 15.06
CA SER A 316 -18.61 -12.35 14.87
C SER A 316 -18.76 -12.82 13.41
N TYR A 317 -18.88 -11.91 12.44
CA TYR A 317 -19.02 -12.26 11.02
C TYR A 317 -17.76 -12.95 10.48
N LYS A 318 -17.91 -14.13 9.87
CA LYS A 318 -16.82 -14.91 9.28
C LYS A 318 -17.27 -15.52 7.97
N ASP A 319 -16.50 -15.32 6.91
CA ASP A 319 -16.63 -16.02 5.63
C ASP A 319 -15.23 -16.42 5.11
N PHE A 320 -15.16 -17.25 4.06
CA PHE A 320 -13.89 -17.74 3.52
C PHE A 320 -12.94 -16.61 3.14
N ASP A 321 -13.46 -15.62 2.40
CA ASP A 321 -12.66 -14.50 1.89
C ASP A 321 -12.08 -13.69 3.05
N THR A 322 -12.91 -13.36 4.03
CA THR A 322 -12.51 -12.52 5.16
C THR A 322 -11.48 -13.23 6.04
N LEU A 323 -11.63 -14.54 6.25
CA LEU A 323 -10.67 -15.33 7.02
C LEU A 323 -9.33 -15.48 6.32
N MET A 324 -9.32 -15.51 4.98
CA MET A 324 -8.08 -15.47 4.21
C MET A 324 -7.22 -14.24 4.55
N TYR A 325 -7.85 -13.11 4.89
CA TYR A 325 -7.17 -11.89 5.35
C TYR A 325 -6.93 -11.89 6.86
N THR A 326 -7.94 -12.14 7.69
CA THR A 326 -7.79 -12.01 9.16
C THR A 326 -6.89 -13.08 9.79
N CYS A 327 -6.68 -14.22 9.11
CA CYS A 327 -5.73 -15.25 9.53
C CYS A 327 -4.27 -14.96 9.14
N ALA A 328 -4.04 -13.96 8.28
CA ALA A 328 -2.72 -13.49 7.89
C ALA A 328 -2.24 -12.38 8.85
N PRO A 329 -1.00 -12.46 9.39
CA PRO A 329 -0.51 -11.51 10.38
C PRO A 329 -0.46 -10.07 9.88
N GLU A 330 -0.32 -9.86 8.56
CA GLU A 330 -0.21 -8.53 7.96
C GLU A 330 -1.49 -7.70 8.06
N PHE A 331 -2.65 -8.37 8.08
CA PHE A 331 -3.96 -7.72 8.19
C PHE A 331 -4.52 -7.77 9.60
N ASP A 332 -3.75 -8.24 10.58
CA ASP A 332 -4.16 -8.25 11.97
C ASP A 332 -4.09 -6.86 12.61
N PHE A 333 -4.63 -6.73 13.83
CA PHE A 333 -4.44 -5.56 14.66
C PHE A 333 -2.97 -5.31 14.99
N MET A 334 -2.65 -4.07 15.36
CA MET A 334 -1.27 -3.71 15.71
C MET A 334 -0.68 -4.63 16.79
N GLU A 335 0.50 -5.21 16.50
CA GLU A 335 1.26 -6.00 17.47
C GLU A 335 1.62 -5.15 18.69
N ASN A 336 1.43 -5.70 19.89
CA ASN A 336 1.76 -5.03 21.15
C ASN A 336 3.24 -4.63 21.27
N GLU A 337 4.14 -5.27 20.51
CA GLU A 337 5.55 -4.91 20.47
C GLU A 337 5.81 -3.58 19.74
N THR A 338 4.97 -3.19 18.79
CA THR A 338 5.21 -2.01 17.95
C THR A 338 5.21 -0.71 18.79
N PRO A 339 4.22 -0.44 19.65
CA PRO A 339 4.27 0.70 20.58
C PRO A 339 5.47 0.66 21.53
N TRP A 340 5.86 -0.53 22.00
CA TRP A 340 7.05 -0.69 22.84
C TRP A 340 8.34 -0.32 22.12
N ARG A 341 8.48 -0.67 20.83
CA ARG A 341 9.61 -0.23 19.99
C ARG A 341 9.63 1.29 19.86
N TYR A 342 8.48 1.93 19.69
CA TYR A 342 8.38 3.40 19.63
C TYR A 342 8.71 4.09 20.96
N LEU A 343 8.43 3.45 22.10
CA LEU A 343 8.84 3.95 23.42
C LEU A 343 10.36 3.87 23.58
N LYS A 344 10.97 2.73 23.21
CA LYS A 344 12.43 2.54 23.33
C LYS A 344 13.23 3.51 22.45
N THR A 345 12.72 3.87 21.26
CA THR A 345 13.35 4.87 20.40
C THR A 345 12.95 6.31 20.75
N LEU A 346 12.16 6.52 21.80
CA LEU A 346 11.62 7.80 22.26
C LEU A 346 10.74 8.55 21.23
N ILE A 347 10.39 7.95 20.09
CA ILE A 347 9.55 8.63 19.09
C ILE A 347 8.13 8.87 19.62
N LEU A 348 7.54 7.90 20.31
CA LEU A 348 6.18 8.01 20.86
C LEU A 348 6.04 9.12 21.91
N PRO A 349 6.91 9.21 22.96
CA PRO A 349 6.77 10.27 23.96
C PRO A 349 6.99 11.66 23.36
N LEU A 350 7.95 11.81 22.43
CA LEU A 350 8.23 13.08 21.76
C LEU A 350 7.05 13.54 20.88
N VAL A 351 6.46 12.63 20.09
CA VAL A 351 5.28 12.95 19.28
C VAL A 351 4.08 13.25 20.17
N THR A 352 3.91 12.54 21.27
CA THR A 352 2.82 12.78 22.23
C THR A 352 2.93 14.17 22.85
N LEU A 353 4.14 14.60 23.21
CA LEU A 353 4.40 15.96 23.70
C LEU A 353 4.02 17.03 22.65
N VAL A 354 4.45 16.85 21.40
CA VAL A 354 4.11 17.75 20.29
C VAL A 354 2.59 17.79 20.07
N PHE A 355 1.95 16.62 20.03
CA PHE A 355 0.51 16.48 19.82
C PHE A 355 -0.29 17.18 20.93
N LEU A 356 0.04 16.93 22.20
CA LEU A 356 -0.61 17.58 23.34
C LEU A 356 -0.44 19.10 23.29
N THR A 357 0.74 19.59 22.92
CA THR A 357 1.00 21.04 22.78
C THR A 357 0.10 21.66 21.71
N ILE A 358 -0.07 20.99 20.56
CA ILE A 358 -0.98 21.43 19.50
C ILE A 358 -2.43 21.42 20.01
N CYS A 359 -2.88 20.34 20.63
CA CYS A 359 -4.24 20.23 21.17
C CYS A 359 -4.56 21.33 22.21
N ILE A 360 -3.64 21.61 23.14
CA ILE A 360 -3.82 22.66 24.14
C ILE A 360 -3.95 24.03 23.48
N ARG A 361 -3.12 24.31 22.46
CA ARG A 361 -3.19 25.58 21.71
C ARG A 361 -4.50 25.71 20.96
N THR A 362 -4.90 24.68 20.21
CA THR A 362 -6.19 24.66 19.50
C THR A 362 -7.37 24.83 20.46
N PHE A 363 -7.34 24.20 21.63
CA PHE A 363 -8.40 24.35 22.62
C PHE A 363 -8.50 25.78 23.16
N LYS A 364 -7.35 26.42 23.43
CA LYS A 364 -7.31 27.84 23.83
C LYS A 364 -7.85 28.76 22.74
N ASP A 365 -7.48 28.54 21.48
CA ASP A 365 -7.96 29.32 20.34
C ASP A 365 -9.49 29.21 20.18
N ILE A 366 -10.04 27.99 20.25
CA ILE A 366 -11.49 27.75 20.17
C ILE A 366 -12.23 28.42 21.34
N LEU A 367 -11.68 28.32 22.56
CA LEU A 367 -12.28 28.93 23.75
C LEU A 367 -12.25 30.46 23.68
N ALA A 368 -11.16 31.05 23.17
CA ALA A 368 -11.02 32.49 22.97
C ALA A 368 -12.00 33.00 21.92
N SER A 369 -12.10 32.31 20.78
CA SER A 369 -13.07 32.62 19.71
C SER A 369 -14.51 32.59 20.22
N SER A 370 -14.86 31.63 21.09
CA SER A 370 -16.19 31.56 21.72
C SER A 370 -16.47 32.70 22.70
N ARG A 371 -15.45 33.32 23.30
CA ARG A 371 -15.59 34.46 24.25
C ARG A 371 -15.62 35.81 23.54
N GLN A 372 -14.98 35.93 22.37
CA GLN A 372 -14.79 37.19 21.64
C GLN A 372 -15.96 37.55 20.69
N ASN A 373 -17.04 36.76 20.71
CA ASN A 373 -18.28 37.03 19.96
C ASN A 373 -19.05 38.29 20.43
N ASN A 374 -18.49 39.13 21.30
CA ASN A 374 -19.13 40.32 21.87
C ASN A 374 -18.43 41.67 21.57
N SER A 375 -17.32 41.70 20.83
CA SER A 375 -16.62 42.96 20.53
C SER A 375 -16.05 42.97 19.10
N ARG A 376 -16.51 43.92 18.29
CA ARG A 376 -16.03 44.20 16.92
C ARG A 376 -14.57 44.67 16.89
N ALA A 377 -13.92 44.42 15.74
CA ALA A 377 -12.62 44.91 15.25
C ALA A 377 -11.40 44.14 15.83
N GLN A 378 -10.34 43.81 15.07
CA GLN A 378 -9.75 44.54 13.95
C GLN A 378 -8.76 43.64 13.17
N HIS A 379 -8.48 44.04 11.92
CA HIS A 379 -7.75 43.40 10.82
C HIS A 379 -6.30 42.89 11.05
N SER A 380 -5.81 42.66 12.27
CA SER A 380 -4.45 42.13 12.53
C SER A 380 -4.39 40.62 12.83
N GLU A 381 -5.50 39.97 13.15
CA GLU A 381 -5.54 38.57 13.60
C GLU A 381 -5.53 37.52 12.47
N SER A 382 -5.71 37.92 11.21
CA SER A 382 -5.76 36.99 10.07
C SER A 382 -4.44 36.22 9.86
N TRP A 383 -3.31 36.77 10.31
CA TRP A 383 -1.98 36.18 10.08
C TRP A 383 -1.61 35.11 11.10
N GLU A 384 -2.00 35.25 12.37
CA GLU A 384 -1.74 34.22 13.40
C GLU A 384 -2.73 33.06 13.32
N HIS A 385 -3.98 33.31 12.91
CA HIS A 385 -4.99 32.26 12.76
C HIS A 385 -4.65 31.29 11.62
N SER A 386 -4.01 31.77 10.53
CA SER A 386 -3.58 30.92 9.41
C SER A 386 -2.38 30.01 9.73
N THR A 387 -1.54 30.35 10.70
CA THR A 387 -0.33 29.59 11.07
C THR A 387 -0.55 28.42 12.03
N ASN A 388 -1.79 28.20 12.49
CA ASN A 388 -2.13 27.04 13.32
C ASN A 388 -2.87 25.95 12.53
N GLY A 389 -3.44 26.28 11.36
CA GLY A 389 -4.27 25.37 10.58
C GLY A 389 -3.52 24.16 10.04
N GLU A 390 -2.28 24.35 9.60
CA GLU A 390 -1.40 23.28 9.13
C GLU A 390 -0.99 22.31 10.26
N LEU A 391 -0.81 22.82 11.48
CA LEU A 391 -0.45 22.01 12.64
C LEU A 391 -1.63 21.14 13.09
N VAL A 392 -2.85 21.71 13.09
CA VAL A 392 -4.09 20.97 13.36
C VAL A 392 -4.32 19.91 12.29
N TYR A 393 -4.07 20.22 11.02
CA TYR A 393 -4.12 19.25 9.93
C TYR A 393 -3.19 18.05 10.19
N HIS A 394 -1.93 18.29 10.56
CA HIS A 394 -1.00 17.21 10.84
C HIS A 394 -1.35 16.40 12.09
N ALA A 395 -1.96 17.03 13.11
CA ALA A 395 -2.47 16.33 14.29
C ALA A 395 -3.67 15.43 13.95
N LEU A 396 -4.63 15.91 13.16
CA LEU A 396 -5.76 15.11 12.69
C LEU A 396 -5.31 13.96 11.79
N GLN A 397 -4.37 14.23 10.87
CA GLN A 397 -3.81 13.19 10.01
C GLN A 397 -3.06 12.13 10.82
N LEU A 398 -2.34 12.52 11.88
CA LEU A 398 -1.66 11.59 12.77
C LEU A 398 -2.67 10.65 13.47
N VAL A 399 -3.79 11.19 13.95
CA VAL A 399 -4.87 10.39 14.54
C VAL A 399 -5.45 9.42 13.52
N ALA A 400 -5.72 9.88 12.29
CA ALA A 400 -6.25 9.03 11.22
C ALA A 400 -5.28 7.88 10.87
N PHE A 401 -3.98 8.16 10.75
CA PHE A 401 -2.96 7.14 10.51
C PHE A 401 -2.78 6.20 11.71
N ALA A 402 -2.93 6.68 12.94
CA ALA A 402 -2.88 5.84 14.14
C ALA A 402 -4.05 4.85 14.15
N VAL A 403 -5.27 5.32 13.89
CA VAL A 403 -6.45 4.46 13.77
C VAL A 403 -6.24 3.41 12.67
N LEU A 404 -5.81 3.81 11.48
CA LEU A 404 -5.54 2.88 10.38
C LEU A 404 -4.49 1.82 10.74
N ALA A 405 -3.38 2.23 11.38
CA ALA A 405 -2.31 1.33 11.79
C ALA A 405 -2.73 0.37 12.91
N ILE A 406 -3.60 0.81 13.83
CA ILE A 406 -4.16 -0.06 14.88
C ILE A 406 -5.05 -1.13 14.26
N LEU A 407 -5.87 -0.78 13.26
CA LEU A 407 -6.77 -1.71 12.59
C LEU A 407 -6.05 -2.73 11.71
N ILE A 408 -4.99 -2.29 11.02
CA ILE A 408 -4.23 -3.09 10.06
C ILE A 408 -2.73 -2.82 10.26
N MET A 409 -2.01 -3.83 10.78
CA MET A 409 -0.57 -3.79 11.03
C MET A 409 0.24 -3.22 9.88
N ARG A 410 -0.09 -3.66 8.67
CA ARG A 410 0.57 -3.25 7.43
C ARG A 410 0.53 -1.75 7.15
N LEU A 411 -0.43 -1.01 7.72
CA LEU A 411 -0.61 0.44 7.52
C LEU A 411 0.24 1.29 8.48
N LYS A 412 1.01 0.69 9.40
CA LYS A 412 2.00 1.42 10.21
C LYS A 412 3.07 2.14 9.38
N LEU A 413 3.22 1.76 8.10
CA LEU A 413 4.05 2.46 7.11
C LEU A 413 3.66 3.94 6.94
N PHE A 414 2.40 4.32 7.22
CA PHE A 414 1.97 5.72 7.19
C PHE A 414 2.20 6.41 8.54
N LEU A 415 1.95 5.69 9.63
CA LEU A 415 2.07 6.22 10.99
C LEU A 415 3.53 6.55 11.33
N THR A 416 4.46 5.59 11.21
CA THR A 416 5.85 5.78 11.67
C THR A 416 6.55 6.97 11.00
N PRO A 417 6.50 7.14 9.67
CA PRO A 417 7.20 8.26 9.05
C PRO A 417 6.48 9.59 9.29
N HIS A 418 5.15 9.60 9.42
CA HIS A 418 4.42 10.82 9.83
C HIS A 418 4.78 11.24 11.25
N MET A 419 4.96 10.29 12.17
CA MET A 419 5.53 10.54 13.50
C MET A 419 6.94 11.15 13.39
N CYS A 420 7.81 10.64 12.51
CA CYS A 420 9.15 11.21 12.30
C CYS A 420 9.10 12.67 11.82
N VAL A 421 8.14 13.01 10.97
CA VAL A 421 7.91 14.40 10.54
C VAL A 421 7.41 15.25 11.70
N MET A 422 6.47 14.74 12.51
CA MET A 422 5.93 15.46 13.68
C MET A 422 7.01 15.77 14.72
N VAL A 423 8.01 14.88 14.91
CA VAL A 423 9.14 15.14 15.83
C VAL A 423 9.93 16.39 15.39
N SER A 424 9.96 16.75 14.11
CA SER A 424 10.65 17.97 13.66
C SER A 424 10.11 19.23 14.34
N LEU A 425 8.83 19.25 14.73
CA LEU A 425 8.19 20.39 15.39
C LEU A 425 8.78 20.71 16.77
N LEU A 426 9.51 19.79 17.41
CA LEU A 426 10.31 20.10 18.61
C LEU A 426 11.36 21.19 18.33
N CYS A 427 11.85 21.25 17.10
CA CYS A 427 12.80 22.26 16.66
C CYS A 427 12.14 23.60 16.28
N SER A 428 10.80 23.68 16.32
CA SER A 428 10.06 24.86 15.90
C SER A 428 10.04 25.94 17.00
N ARG A 429 10.37 27.17 16.61
CA ARG A 429 10.31 28.34 17.51
C ARG A 429 8.89 28.72 17.92
N PRO A 430 7.86 28.67 17.04
CA PRO A 430 6.51 29.09 17.41
C PRO A 430 5.82 28.20 18.44
N LEU A 431 6.19 26.91 18.52
CA LEU A 431 5.60 25.97 19.49
C LEU A 431 6.38 25.92 20.80
N PHE A 432 7.72 25.88 20.72
CA PHE A 432 8.59 25.71 21.90
C PHE A 432 9.43 26.95 22.22
N GLY A 433 8.95 28.14 21.83
CA GLY A 433 9.63 29.41 22.11
C GLY A 433 9.77 29.72 23.61
N TRP A 434 8.93 29.10 24.46
CA TRP A 434 9.01 29.18 25.92
C TRP A 434 10.21 28.41 26.51
N ILE A 435 10.74 27.42 25.78
CA ILE A 435 11.92 26.65 26.19
C ILE A 435 13.19 27.42 25.81
N SER A 436 13.44 28.50 26.58
CA SER A 436 14.70 29.22 26.76
C SER A 436 15.47 29.70 25.50
N SER A 437 16.61 30.37 25.72
CA SER A 437 17.44 31.02 24.69
C SER A 437 17.86 30.05 23.56
N ARG A 438 18.29 30.59 22.40
CA ARG A 438 18.69 29.78 21.22
C ARG A 438 19.70 28.67 21.56
N LEU A 439 20.63 28.93 22.48
CA LEU A 439 21.64 27.96 22.93
C LEU A 439 21.01 26.80 23.71
N ASN A 440 20.10 27.09 24.64
CA ASN A 440 19.48 26.09 25.50
C ASN A 440 18.58 25.12 24.71
N ARG A 441 17.91 25.61 23.66
CA ARG A 441 17.14 24.75 22.76
C ARG A 441 18.03 23.80 21.94
N GLN A 442 19.18 24.26 21.45
CA GLN A 442 20.12 23.41 20.72
C GLN A 442 20.70 22.32 21.63
N LEU A 443 21.04 22.66 22.87
CA LEU A 443 21.50 21.71 23.88
C LEU A 443 20.41 20.68 24.22
N PHE A 444 19.15 21.11 24.38
CA PHE A 444 18.02 20.22 24.63
C PHE A 444 17.82 19.21 23.48
N ILE A 445 17.85 19.68 22.23
CA ILE A 445 17.76 18.80 21.05
C ILE A 445 18.93 17.82 21.02
N LEU A 446 20.15 18.27 21.34
CA LEU A 446 21.34 17.41 21.38
C LEU A 446 21.17 16.28 22.41
N ILE A 447 20.68 16.59 23.61
CA ILE A 447 20.42 15.59 24.66
C ILE A 447 19.41 14.55 24.17
N ILE A 448 18.31 14.99 23.53
CA ILE A 448 17.32 14.07 22.98
C ILE A 448 17.96 13.16 21.92
N VAL A 449 18.75 13.72 21.00
CA VAL A 449 19.42 12.93 19.95
C VAL A 449 20.35 11.88 20.57
N ILE A 450 21.11 12.23 21.61
CA ILE A 450 21.99 11.29 22.33
C ILE A 450 21.17 10.14 22.91
N LEU A 451 20.07 10.43 23.60
CA LEU A 451 19.21 9.40 24.19
C LEU A 451 18.58 8.49 23.12
N MET A 452 18.11 9.07 22.01
CA MET A 452 17.57 8.31 20.88
C MET A 452 18.62 7.44 20.20
N SER A 453 19.87 7.90 20.13
CA SER A 453 20.96 7.20 19.47
C SER A 453 21.29 5.85 20.13
N ILE A 454 21.09 5.72 21.45
CA ILE A 454 21.41 4.49 22.20
C ILE A 454 20.67 3.29 21.61
N GLN A 455 19.34 3.37 21.52
CA GLN A 455 18.54 2.32 20.89
C GLN A 455 18.60 2.39 19.36
N GLY A 456 18.64 3.60 18.80
CA GLY A 456 18.61 3.82 17.36
C GLY A 456 19.78 3.17 16.61
N ILE A 457 21.00 3.28 17.16
CA ILE A 457 22.20 2.65 16.58
C ILE A 457 22.10 1.13 16.66
N SER A 458 21.63 0.58 17.79
CA SER A 458 21.41 -0.86 17.95
C SER A 458 20.44 -1.40 16.89
N ASN A 459 19.34 -0.68 16.62
CA ASN A 459 18.40 -1.05 15.58
C ASN A 459 19.06 -1.05 14.19
N ILE A 460 19.83 -0.01 13.85
CA ILE A 460 20.52 0.08 12.55
C ILE A 460 21.52 -1.06 12.39
N GLN A 461 22.34 -1.33 13.42
CA GLN A 461 23.30 -2.44 13.40
C GLN A 461 22.58 -3.78 13.21
N SER A 462 21.47 -3.99 13.90
CA SER A 462 20.64 -5.19 13.72
C SER A 462 20.16 -5.32 12.27
N GLN A 463 19.73 -4.25 11.62
CA GLN A 463 19.29 -4.29 10.21
C GLN A 463 20.45 -4.54 9.24
N LEU A 464 21.59 -3.87 9.43
CA LEU A 464 22.78 -4.03 8.58
C LEU A 464 23.42 -5.42 8.70
N ASN A 465 23.25 -6.08 9.85
CA ASN A 465 23.76 -7.42 10.08
C ASN A 465 22.95 -8.52 9.36
N ILE A 466 21.76 -8.21 8.84
CA ILE A 466 20.96 -9.21 8.13
C ILE A 466 21.52 -9.35 6.71
N LYS A 467 22.51 -10.25 6.57
CA LYS A 467 22.97 -10.76 5.28
C LYS A 467 22.17 -12.02 4.97
N GLY A 468 21.31 -11.96 3.96
CA GLY A 468 20.51 -13.10 3.53
C GLY A 468 20.90 -13.53 2.13
N GLU A 469 21.27 -14.80 1.97
CA GLU A 469 21.29 -15.47 0.67
C GLU A 469 19.95 -16.20 0.51
N PHE A 470 19.19 -15.89 -0.54
CA PHE A 470 17.95 -16.59 -0.83
C PHE A 470 18.26 -17.84 -1.65
N SER A 471 17.98 -19.02 -1.09
CA SER A 471 18.06 -20.30 -1.80
C SER A 471 16.77 -21.08 -1.60
N ASN A 472 16.16 -21.50 -2.70
CA ASN A 472 14.97 -22.35 -2.70
C ASN A 472 15.06 -23.39 -3.82
N ILE A 473 15.89 -24.40 -3.59
CA ILE A 473 16.17 -25.49 -4.54
C ILE A 473 14.88 -26.22 -4.94
N ALA A 474 13.98 -26.49 -3.98
CA ALA A 474 12.73 -27.20 -4.26
C ALA A 474 11.82 -26.42 -5.24
N GLN A 475 11.80 -25.08 -5.15
CA GLN A 475 11.05 -24.26 -6.09
C GLN A 475 11.77 -24.18 -7.45
N GLU A 476 13.10 -24.16 -7.47
CA GLU A 476 13.88 -24.17 -8.71
C GLU A 476 13.64 -25.46 -9.51
N GLU A 477 13.78 -26.63 -8.88
CA GLU A 477 13.52 -27.94 -9.49
C GLU A 477 12.11 -28.02 -10.09
N LEU A 478 11.10 -27.51 -9.37
CA LEU A 478 9.73 -27.44 -9.87
C LEU A 478 9.65 -26.60 -11.14
N LEU A 479 10.26 -25.41 -11.14
CA LEU A 479 10.20 -24.48 -12.27
C LEU A 479 10.98 -25.00 -13.48
N GLU A 480 12.12 -25.65 -13.26
CA GLU A 480 12.88 -26.34 -14.30
C GLU A 480 12.08 -27.50 -14.90
N TRP A 481 11.48 -28.35 -14.04
CA TRP A 481 10.62 -29.43 -14.50
C TRP A 481 9.44 -28.91 -15.33
N ILE A 482 8.75 -27.84 -14.89
CA ILE A 482 7.69 -27.22 -15.69
C ILE A 482 8.25 -26.73 -17.04
N LYS A 483 9.44 -26.15 -17.04
CA LYS A 483 10.07 -25.62 -18.25
C LYS A 483 10.37 -26.70 -19.29
N PHE A 484 10.88 -27.86 -18.86
CA PHE A 484 11.32 -28.94 -19.74
C PHE A 484 10.25 -30.00 -20.03
N SER A 485 9.38 -30.30 -19.07
CA SER A 485 8.45 -31.44 -19.14
C SER A 485 7.03 -31.07 -19.59
N THR A 486 6.71 -29.77 -19.72
CA THR A 486 5.34 -29.33 -20.06
C THR A 486 5.29 -28.43 -21.28
N LYS A 487 4.15 -28.46 -21.98
CA LYS A 487 3.89 -27.63 -23.16
C LYS A 487 3.83 -26.14 -22.78
N PRO A 488 4.21 -25.21 -23.67
CA PRO A 488 4.15 -23.77 -23.38
C PRO A 488 2.76 -23.24 -23.01
N ASN A 489 1.69 -23.87 -23.52
CA ASN A 489 0.29 -23.53 -23.24
C ASN A 489 -0.32 -24.35 -22.09
N ALA A 490 0.49 -25.09 -21.33
CA ALA A 490 0.02 -25.85 -20.18
C ALA A 490 -0.50 -24.93 -19.07
N VAL A 491 -1.69 -25.22 -18.56
CA VAL A 491 -2.40 -24.37 -17.59
C VAL A 491 -2.21 -24.88 -16.17
N PHE A 492 -1.73 -24.01 -15.29
CA PHE A 492 -1.43 -24.32 -13.89
C PHE A 492 -2.38 -23.63 -12.89
N ALA A 493 -2.65 -24.33 -11.79
CA ALA A 493 -3.31 -23.78 -10.60
C ALA A 493 -2.59 -24.26 -9.33
N GLY A 494 -2.70 -23.48 -8.25
CA GLY A 494 -2.07 -23.80 -6.98
C GLY A 494 -2.10 -22.61 -6.01
N ALA A 495 -1.20 -22.59 -5.03
CA ALA A 495 -1.11 -21.44 -4.13
C ALA A 495 -0.72 -20.18 -4.90
N MET A 496 -1.35 -19.05 -4.54
CA MET A 496 -1.14 -17.77 -5.24
C MET A 496 0.34 -17.36 -5.38
N PRO A 497 1.21 -17.48 -4.34
CA PRO A 497 2.62 -17.08 -4.47
C PRO A 497 3.38 -17.93 -5.49
N THR A 498 3.10 -19.23 -5.52
CA THR A 498 3.74 -20.18 -6.44
C THR A 498 3.30 -19.94 -7.87
N MET A 499 2.02 -19.63 -8.12
CA MET A 499 1.54 -19.26 -9.45
C MET A 499 2.27 -18.02 -10.00
N ALA A 500 2.56 -17.03 -9.15
CA ALA A 500 3.33 -15.86 -9.56
C ALA A 500 4.77 -16.22 -9.98
N SER A 501 5.40 -17.20 -9.32
CA SER A 501 6.73 -17.71 -9.70
C SER A 501 6.68 -18.53 -10.99
N VAL A 502 5.67 -19.40 -11.15
CA VAL A 502 5.44 -20.17 -12.38
C VAL A 502 5.32 -19.23 -13.57
N LYS A 503 4.46 -18.20 -13.47
CA LYS A 503 4.31 -17.22 -14.55
C LYS A 503 5.62 -16.49 -14.85
N LEU A 504 6.36 -16.02 -13.83
CA LEU A 504 7.59 -15.26 -14.03
C LEU A 504 8.70 -16.08 -14.71
N SER A 505 8.93 -17.30 -14.24
CA SER A 505 10.08 -18.10 -14.63
C SER A 505 9.80 -18.98 -15.85
N THR A 506 8.55 -19.38 -16.05
CA THR A 506 8.15 -20.29 -17.13
C THR A 506 7.26 -19.61 -18.16
N GLY A 507 6.51 -18.55 -17.84
CA GLY A 507 5.57 -17.94 -18.78
C GLY A 507 4.34 -18.80 -19.11
N ARG A 508 4.10 -19.85 -18.31
CA ARG A 508 2.93 -20.73 -18.49
C ARG A 508 1.65 -20.05 -18.00
N PRO A 509 0.51 -20.26 -18.66
CA PRO A 509 -0.79 -19.77 -18.20
C PRO A 509 -1.12 -20.23 -16.77
N ILE A 510 -1.62 -19.29 -15.96
CA ILE A 510 -2.05 -19.52 -14.59
C ILE A 510 -3.53 -19.14 -14.43
N VAL A 511 -4.22 -19.86 -13.53
CA VAL A 511 -5.67 -19.68 -13.29
C VAL A 511 -5.96 -18.70 -12.15
N ASN A 512 -5.05 -18.59 -11.18
CA ASN A 512 -5.20 -17.75 -10.00
C ASN A 512 -3.88 -17.09 -9.60
N HIS A 513 -3.94 -15.94 -8.92
CA HIS A 513 -2.77 -15.15 -8.55
C HIS A 513 -2.98 -14.29 -7.29
N PRO A 514 -1.92 -13.70 -6.70
CA PRO A 514 -1.99 -12.99 -5.42
C PRO A 514 -2.87 -11.74 -5.33
N HIS A 515 -3.24 -11.13 -6.46
CA HIS A 515 -4.10 -9.95 -6.49
C HIS A 515 -5.58 -10.34 -6.34
N TYR A 516 -6.05 -10.52 -5.10
CA TYR A 516 -7.34 -11.10 -4.70
C TYR A 516 -8.50 -10.09 -4.57
N GLU A 517 -8.37 -8.88 -5.13
CA GLU A 517 -9.36 -7.82 -4.93
C GLU A 517 -10.65 -8.00 -5.76
N ASP A 518 -10.53 -8.63 -6.93
CA ASP A 518 -11.64 -8.82 -7.87
C ASP A 518 -12.60 -9.95 -7.49
N ALA A 519 -13.91 -9.71 -7.61
CA ALA A 519 -14.92 -10.70 -7.25
C ALA A 519 -14.82 -12.01 -8.08
N GLY A 520 -14.55 -11.91 -9.39
CA GLY A 520 -14.42 -13.08 -10.27
C GLY A 520 -13.22 -13.94 -9.90
N LEU A 521 -12.06 -13.31 -9.69
CA LEU A 521 -10.86 -14.02 -9.27
C LEU A 521 -10.99 -14.62 -7.86
N ARG A 522 -11.66 -13.93 -6.93
CA ARG A 522 -11.96 -14.50 -5.59
C ARG A 522 -12.74 -15.80 -5.71
N ALA A 523 -13.81 -15.80 -6.51
CA ALA A 523 -14.59 -17.01 -6.75
C ALA A 523 -13.74 -18.14 -7.36
N ARG A 524 -12.91 -17.83 -8.36
CA ARG A 524 -12.01 -18.81 -9.00
C ARG A 524 -10.97 -19.35 -8.03
N THR A 525 -10.33 -18.48 -7.26
CA THR A 525 -9.29 -18.88 -6.32
C THR A 525 -9.88 -19.67 -5.16
N LYS A 526 -11.09 -19.33 -4.69
CA LYS A 526 -11.86 -20.17 -3.78
C LYS A 526 -12.01 -21.58 -4.37
N MET A 527 -12.41 -21.74 -5.63
CA MET A 527 -12.47 -23.07 -6.27
C MET A 527 -11.11 -23.79 -6.30
N VAL A 528 -10.02 -23.10 -6.62
CA VAL A 528 -8.65 -23.68 -6.60
C VAL A 528 -8.28 -24.17 -5.18
N TYR A 529 -8.57 -23.37 -4.16
CA TYR A 529 -8.26 -23.69 -2.77
C TYR A 529 -9.17 -24.77 -2.18
N SER A 530 -10.21 -25.21 -2.89
CA SER A 530 -11.03 -26.36 -2.49
C SER A 530 -10.21 -27.66 -2.39
N MET A 531 -9.03 -27.72 -3.01
CA MET A 531 -8.06 -28.80 -2.82
C MET A 531 -7.62 -29.00 -1.37
N TYR A 532 -7.59 -27.92 -0.58
CA TYR A 532 -7.24 -27.95 0.85
C TYR A 532 -8.45 -28.14 1.77
N SER A 533 -9.65 -28.30 1.21
CA SER A 533 -10.88 -28.55 1.95
C SER A 533 -11.05 -30.04 2.29
N ARG A 534 -12.16 -30.37 2.96
CA ARG A 534 -12.58 -31.75 3.25
C ARG A 534 -13.54 -32.33 2.20
N LYS A 535 -13.60 -31.73 1.00
CA LYS A 535 -14.43 -32.21 -0.12
C LYS A 535 -13.86 -33.48 -0.75
N SER A 536 -14.70 -34.17 -1.53
CA SER A 536 -14.27 -35.37 -2.26
C SER A 536 -13.33 -35.02 -3.42
N ALA A 537 -12.35 -35.89 -3.69
CA ALA A 537 -11.41 -35.72 -4.80
C ALA A 537 -12.12 -35.58 -6.16
N LYS A 538 -13.22 -36.30 -6.38
CA LYS A 538 -14.02 -36.25 -7.62
C LYS A 538 -14.65 -34.88 -7.84
N GLU A 539 -15.21 -34.27 -6.79
CA GLU A 539 -15.81 -32.93 -6.85
C GLU A 539 -14.77 -31.88 -7.16
N VAL A 540 -13.64 -31.90 -6.45
CA VAL A 540 -12.53 -30.94 -6.66
C VAL A 540 -11.93 -31.10 -8.05
N LYS A 541 -11.69 -32.32 -8.52
CA LYS A 541 -11.17 -32.58 -9.87
C LYS A 541 -12.10 -32.01 -10.94
N LYS A 542 -13.42 -32.20 -10.80
CA LYS A 542 -14.41 -31.62 -11.73
C LYS A 542 -14.34 -30.09 -11.75
N ALA A 543 -14.32 -29.45 -10.58
CA ALA A 543 -14.23 -28.00 -10.49
C ALA A 543 -12.94 -27.44 -11.14
N LEU A 544 -11.81 -28.13 -10.98
CA LEU A 544 -10.55 -27.76 -11.64
C LEU A 544 -10.62 -27.94 -13.17
N MET A 545 -11.22 -29.03 -13.66
CA MET A 545 -11.44 -29.24 -15.09
C MET A 545 -12.35 -28.17 -15.71
N ASP A 546 -13.43 -27.80 -15.01
CA ASP A 546 -14.38 -26.78 -15.48
C ASP A 546 -13.71 -25.40 -15.64
N MET A 547 -12.64 -25.13 -14.89
CA MET A 547 -11.80 -23.93 -15.04
C MET A 547 -10.68 -24.07 -16.09
N GLY A 548 -10.55 -25.23 -16.74
CA GLY A 548 -9.50 -25.49 -17.74
C GLY A 548 -8.12 -25.79 -17.15
N VAL A 549 -8.03 -26.15 -15.86
CA VAL A 549 -6.76 -26.52 -15.20
C VAL A 549 -6.25 -27.86 -15.74
N GLN A 550 -5.00 -27.90 -16.18
CA GLN A 550 -4.35 -29.14 -16.61
C GLN A 550 -3.46 -29.73 -15.51
N TYR A 551 -2.75 -28.86 -14.80
CA TYR A 551 -1.82 -29.25 -13.74
C TYR A 551 -2.12 -28.47 -12.45
N PHE A 552 -2.13 -29.17 -11.33
CA PHE A 552 -2.27 -28.57 -10.01
C PHE A 552 -0.99 -28.76 -9.21
N ILE A 553 -0.46 -27.69 -8.62
CA ILE A 553 0.70 -27.74 -7.73
C ILE A 553 0.20 -27.79 -6.28
N LEU A 554 0.36 -28.95 -5.66
CA LEU A 554 0.05 -29.18 -4.25
C LEU A 554 1.27 -28.83 -3.40
N GLU A 555 1.02 -28.05 -2.35
CA GLU A 555 2.00 -27.64 -1.35
C GLU A 555 1.58 -28.14 0.03
N ASP A 556 2.42 -28.95 0.66
CA ASP A 556 2.11 -29.56 1.96
C ASP A 556 2.00 -28.53 3.08
N ALA A 557 2.76 -27.42 2.98
CA ALA A 557 2.70 -26.32 3.93
C ALA A 557 1.28 -25.77 4.06
N TRP A 558 0.52 -25.61 2.97
CA TRP A 558 -0.84 -25.08 3.04
C TRP A 558 -1.86 -26.07 3.60
N CYS A 559 -1.52 -27.37 3.64
CA CYS A 559 -2.37 -28.40 4.20
C CYS A 559 -2.29 -28.45 5.74
N THR A 560 -1.09 -28.24 6.30
CA THR A 560 -0.79 -28.42 7.73
C THR A 560 -0.54 -27.13 8.50
N ARG A 561 -0.24 -26.02 7.81
CA ARG A 561 0.11 -24.74 8.45
C ARG A 561 -1.04 -24.23 9.29
N ARG A 562 -0.75 -24.02 10.58
CA ARG A 562 -1.64 -23.41 11.55
C ARG A 562 -1.00 -22.14 12.09
N THR A 563 -1.52 -20.98 11.69
CA THR A 563 -1.07 -19.69 12.23
C THR A 563 -1.76 -19.37 13.55
N LYS A 564 -3.06 -19.66 13.64
CA LYS A 564 -3.92 -19.50 14.83
C LYS A 564 -4.95 -20.63 14.89
N THR A 565 -5.60 -20.80 16.02
CA THR A 565 -6.76 -21.72 16.14
C THR A 565 -7.90 -21.26 15.22
N GLY A 566 -8.41 -22.16 14.39
CA GLY A 566 -9.45 -21.84 13.39
C GLY A 566 -8.92 -21.19 12.10
N CYS A 567 -7.60 -21.19 11.87
CA CYS A 567 -6.94 -20.57 10.73
C CYS A 567 -6.15 -21.55 9.84
N THR A 568 -6.36 -22.85 10.00
CA THR A 568 -5.92 -23.81 8.98
C THR A 568 -6.84 -23.73 7.74
N MET A 569 -6.32 -24.02 6.55
CA MET A 569 -7.13 -23.93 5.32
C MET A 569 -8.38 -24.83 5.37
N SER A 570 -8.28 -25.99 6.03
CA SER A 570 -9.43 -26.89 6.22
C SER A 570 -10.47 -26.30 7.18
N GLU A 571 -10.07 -25.69 8.30
CA GLU A 571 -10.99 -25.00 9.23
C GLU A 571 -11.67 -23.78 8.59
N ILE A 572 -10.96 -23.03 7.73
CA ILE A 572 -11.56 -21.90 6.99
C ILE A 572 -12.65 -22.43 6.04
N TRP A 573 -12.41 -23.56 5.39
CA TRP A 573 -13.39 -24.22 4.53
C TRP A 573 -14.57 -24.85 5.28
N ASP A 574 -14.35 -25.28 6.52
CA ASP A 574 -15.39 -25.88 7.37
C ASP A 574 -16.53 -24.90 7.66
N ILE A 575 -16.28 -23.58 7.61
CA ILE A 575 -17.32 -22.53 7.75
C ILE A 575 -18.26 -22.49 6.55
N GLU A 576 -17.73 -22.75 5.35
CA GLU A 576 -18.51 -22.79 4.11
C GLU A 576 -19.23 -24.13 3.93
N ASN A 577 -18.62 -25.23 4.40
CA ASN A 577 -19.17 -26.58 4.27
C ASN A 577 -19.20 -27.30 5.63
N PRO A 578 -20.11 -26.92 6.55
CA PRO A 578 -20.18 -27.50 7.88
C PRO A 578 -20.50 -29.01 7.86
N SER A 579 -21.11 -29.51 6.78
CA SER A 579 -21.41 -30.94 6.58
C SER A 579 -20.19 -31.84 6.42
N ASN A 580 -19.02 -31.27 6.08
CA ASN A 580 -17.78 -32.03 5.88
C ASN A 580 -16.85 -31.99 7.10
N VAL A 581 -17.24 -31.31 8.18
CA VAL A 581 -16.47 -31.23 9.42
C VAL A 581 -16.21 -32.64 9.97
N GLY A 582 -14.96 -32.90 10.37
CA GLY A 582 -14.54 -34.20 10.90
C GLY A 582 -13.99 -35.17 9.86
N LYS A 583 -14.18 -34.95 8.56
CA LYS A 583 -13.54 -35.74 7.50
C LYS A 583 -12.04 -35.41 7.37
N ILE A 584 -11.23 -36.32 6.85
CA ILE A 584 -9.81 -36.05 6.59
C ILE A 584 -9.70 -35.03 5.45
N PRO A 585 -8.87 -33.97 5.58
CA PRO A 585 -8.62 -33.02 4.50
C PRO A 585 -8.10 -33.69 3.22
N LEU A 586 -8.60 -33.27 2.06
CA LEU A 586 -8.23 -33.87 0.78
C LEU A 586 -6.74 -33.77 0.50
N CYS A 587 -6.12 -32.62 0.80
CA CYS A 587 -4.67 -32.43 0.65
C CYS A 587 -3.84 -33.47 1.41
N SER A 588 -4.27 -33.90 2.61
CA SER A 588 -3.57 -34.93 3.39
C SER A 588 -3.69 -36.32 2.78
N ILE A 589 -4.79 -36.59 2.10
CA ILE A 589 -5.00 -37.84 1.35
C ILE A 589 -4.09 -37.83 0.12
N LEU A 590 -4.12 -36.75 -0.68
CA LEU A 590 -3.35 -36.63 -1.92
C LEU A 590 -1.84 -36.56 -1.71
N ALA A 591 -1.39 -36.05 -0.57
CA ALA A 591 0.02 -36.09 -0.18
C ALA A 591 0.52 -37.54 -0.10
N LYS A 592 -0.28 -38.44 0.50
CA LYS A 592 0.05 -39.88 0.63
C LYS A 592 -0.22 -40.66 -0.66
N GLU A 593 -1.45 -40.57 -1.18
CA GLU A 593 -1.89 -41.31 -2.35
C GLU A 593 -2.84 -40.45 -3.19
N SER A 594 -2.44 -40.20 -4.45
CA SER A 594 -3.16 -39.31 -5.37
C SER A 594 -4.14 -40.06 -6.29
N LEU A 595 -3.92 -41.36 -6.49
CA LEU A 595 -4.77 -42.22 -7.31
C LEU A 595 -6.09 -42.56 -6.59
N PRO A 596 -7.16 -42.89 -7.35
CA PRO A 596 -7.27 -42.92 -8.82
C PRO A 596 -7.59 -41.55 -9.44
N HIS A 597 -7.75 -40.51 -8.63
CA HIS A 597 -8.31 -39.25 -9.10
C HIS A 597 -7.26 -38.34 -9.75
N PHE A 598 -6.04 -38.31 -9.26
CA PHE A 598 -4.96 -37.50 -9.80
C PHE A 598 -3.75 -38.38 -10.10
N VAL A 599 -3.01 -38.05 -11.17
CA VAL A 599 -1.74 -38.71 -11.48
C VAL A 599 -0.61 -37.78 -11.06
N THR A 600 0.29 -38.24 -10.19
CA THR A 600 1.48 -37.47 -9.82
C THR A 600 2.51 -37.55 -10.93
N LEU A 601 3.01 -36.40 -11.40
CA LEU A 601 4.00 -36.32 -12.48
C LEU A 601 5.36 -35.79 -12.01
N PHE A 602 5.38 -35.07 -10.90
CA PHE A 602 6.57 -34.55 -10.25
C PHE A 602 6.31 -34.46 -8.76
N GLU A 603 7.32 -34.77 -7.95
CA GLU A 603 7.26 -34.71 -6.50
C GLU A 603 8.66 -34.40 -5.97
N ASN A 604 8.76 -33.42 -5.09
CA ASN A 604 9.95 -33.16 -4.27
C ASN A 604 9.52 -32.86 -2.82
N ASN A 605 10.46 -32.45 -1.98
CA ASN A 605 10.23 -32.27 -0.54
C ASN A 605 9.17 -31.22 -0.16
N VAL A 606 8.72 -30.39 -1.11
CA VAL A 606 7.78 -29.28 -0.85
C VAL A 606 6.57 -29.32 -1.79
N TYR A 607 6.79 -29.70 -3.05
CA TYR A 607 5.82 -29.57 -4.13
C TYR A 607 5.49 -30.93 -4.77
N LYS A 608 4.20 -31.13 -5.04
CA LYS A 608 3.69 -32.28 -5.79
C LYS A 608 2.83 -31.80 -6.95
N VAL A 609 3.21 -32.14 -8.19
CA VAL A 609 2.46 -31.76 -9.39
C VAL A 609 1.50 -32.87 -9.79
N LEU A 610 0.21 -32.53 -9.77
CA LEU A 610 -0.89 -33.42 -10.04
C LEU A 610 -1.48 -33.12 -11.43
N LYS A 611 -1.61 -34.14 -12.28
CA LYS A 611 -2.34 -34.04 -13.54
C LYS A 611 -3.84 -34.09 -13.27
N VAL A 612 -4.57 -33.07 -13.74
CA VAL A 612 -6.02 -32.90 -13.55
C VAL A 612 -6.77 -33.37 -14.80
N GLY A 613 -6.43 -32.84 -15.98
CA GLY A 613 -7.04 -33.18 -17.27
C GLY A 613 -6.46 -34.44 -17.90
N ILE A 614 -7.16 -35.01 -18.89
CA ILE A 614 -6.66 -36.13 -19.71
C ILE A 614 -5.66 -35.61 -20.75
#